data_AF-A0A6A3V722-F1
#
_entry.id   AF-A0A6A3V722-F1
#
_cell.length_a   1.000
_cell.length_b   1.000
_cell.length_c   1.000
_cell.angle_alpha   90.00
_cell.angle_beta   90.00
_cell.angle_gamma   90.00
#
_symmetry.space_group_name_H-M   'P 1'
#
loop_
_entity.id
_entity.type
_entity.pdbx_description
1 polymer ?
#
loop_
_entity_poly.entity_id
_entity_poly.type
_entity_poly.pdbx_seq_one_letter_code
_entity_poly.pdbx_strand_id
1 'polypeptide(L)'
;MDEDVVPPGVRSVLAYAAATTIHPEPTPAEEELQPDEEQRCFPDIDVTQDREEARALEWGILEGKLDEAANLGCSAEFRAKLAELLSEYRDVFRIKLGRDPPVDMPPLKVTLKPDAVPVRCKARRYAPEHRAFMKKHVQELIDAGLCYRNPHSK
;
A
#
# COMPACT_ATOMS: atom_id res chain seq x y z
N MET A 1 -40.34 -43.32 12.12
CA MET A 1 -40.62 -42.61 13.39
C MET A 1 -39.23 -42.31 13.91
N ASP A 2 -38.65 -41.25 13.35
CA ASP A 2 -37.24 -40.91 13.51
C ASP A 2 -37.23 -39.54 14.16
N GLU A 3 -37.04 -39.51 15.47
CA GLU A 3 -36.76 -38.28 16.20
C GLU A 3 -35.25 -38.20 16.42
N ASP A 4 -34.59 -37.42 15.58
CA ASP A 4 -33.20 -37.00 15.76
C ASP A 4 -33.09 -36.06 16.96
N VAL A 5 -32.40 -36.55 17.99
CA VAL A 5 -32.01 -35.80 19.18
C VAL A 5 -30.90 -34.81 18.80
N VAL A 6 -31.20 -33.51 18.78
CA VAL A 6 -30.22 -32.44 18.54
C VAL A 6 -29.52 -32.09 19.87
N PRO A 7 -28.17 -32.14 19.95
CA PRO A 7 -27.45 -31.85 21.19
C PRO A 7 -27.42 -30.35 21.52
N PRO A 8 -27.37 -29.97 22.82
CA PRO A 8 -27.39 -28.58 23.26
C PRO A 8 -26.00 -27.98 23.14
N GLY A 9 -25.75 -27.22 22.08
CA GLY A 9 -24.37 -26.76 21.86
C GLY A 9 -24.16 -25.77 20.73
N VAL A 10 -24.98 -24.71 20.66
CA VAL A 10 -24.56 -23.51 19.91
C VAL A 10 -24.87 -22.28 20.76
N ARG A 11 -23.95 -21.94 21.66
CA ARG A 11 -23.92 -20.61 22.27
C ARG A 11 -23.66 -19.63 21.14
N SER A 12 -24.66 -18.80 20.84
CA SER A 12 -24.52 -17.57 20.06
C SER A 12 -23.38 -16.73 20.67
N VAL A 13 -22.22 -16.72 20.03
CA VAL A 13 -21.15 -15.76 20.33
C VAL A 13 -21.04 -14.83 19.15
N LEU A 14 -21.69 -13.68 19.24
CA LEU A 14 -21.27 -12.43 18.61
C LEU A 14 -22.16 -11.31 19.17
N ALA A 15 -21.88 -10.96 20.41
CA ALA A 15 -22.27 -9.69 21.00
C ALA A 15 -20.98 -9.01 21.46
N TYR A 16 -20.25 -8.38 20.52
CA TYR A 16 -19.22 -7.43 20.91
C TYR A 16 -19.92 -6.14 21.31
N ALA A 17 -20.09 -6.00 22.63
CA ALA A 17 -20.60 -4.82 23.26
C ALA A 17 -19.62 -3.66 23.05
N ALA A 18 -20.11 -2.61 22.42
CA ALA A 18 -19.56 -1.27 22.55
C ALA A 18 -19.75 -0.80 24.00
N ALA A 19 -18.76 -1.02 24.89
CA ALA A 19 -18.57 -0.27 26.16
C ALA A 19 -17.40 -0.77 27.04
N THR A 20 -16.33 -1.36 26.50
CA THR A 20 -15.15 -1.66 27.31
C THR A 20 -13.88 -1.35 26.54
N THR A 21 -13.20 -0.28 26.94
CA THR A 21 -11.82 0.03 26.59
C THR A 21 -10.87 -0.92 27.32
N ILE A 22 -11.06 -2.22 27.15
CA ILE A 22 -10.06 -3.22 27.52
C ILE A 22 -9.52 -3.70 26.19
N HIS A 23 -8.50 -3.01 25.70
CA HIS A 23 -7.63 -3.61 24.72
C HIS A 23 -6.89 -4.73 25.48
N PRO A 24 -7.07 -6.00 25.12
CA PRO A 24 -6.24 -7.05 25.68
C PRO A 24 -4.78 -6.68 25.41
N GLU A 25 -3.92 -6.81 26.42
CA GLU A 25 -2.48 -6.63 26.27
C GLU A 25 -2.00 -7.58 25.16
N PRO A 26 -1.25 -7.08 24.16
CA PRO A 26 -0.76 -7.91 23.08
C PRO A 26 0.14 -9.02 23.64
N THR A 27 0.03 -10.20 23.06
CA THR A 27 0.97 -11.28 23.34
C THR A 27 2.36 -10.92 22.80
N PRO A 28 3.46 -11.51 23.32
CA PRO A 28 4.81 -11.21 22.82
C PRO A 28 4.97 -11.42 21.31
N ALA A 29 4.25 -12.38 20.73
CA ALA A 29 4.25 -12.61 19.28
C ALA A 29 3.46 -11.53 18.51
N GLU A 30 2.41 -10.97 19.11
CA GLU A 30 1.67 -9.84 18.54
C GLU A 30 2.48 -8.55 18.66
N GLU A 31 3.21 -8.33 19.75
CA GLU A 31 4.12 -7.18 19.90
C GLU A 31 5.24 -7.16 18.85
N GLU A 32 5.78 -8.32 18.49
CA GLU A 32 6.77 -8.44 17.40
C GLU A 32 6.20 -8.08 16.02
N LEU A 33 4.90 -8.31 15.80
CA LEU A 33 4.22 -8.05 14.52
C LEU A 33 3.57 -6.68 14.45
N GLN A 34 3.23 -6.06 15.58
CA GLN A 34 2.61 -4.74 15.67
C GLN A 34 3.27 -3.65 14.81
N PRO A 35 4.60 -3.47 14.80
CA PRO A 35 5.21 -2.44 13.96
C PRO A 35 4.96 -2.66 12.46
N ASP A 36 4.93 -3.92 12.02
CA ASP A 36 4.62 -4.27 10.64
C ASP A 36 3.11 -4.14 10.33
N GLU A 37 2.23 -4.42 11.30
CA GLU A 37 0.78 -4.24 11.16
C GLU A 37 0.35 -2.77 11.16
N GLU A 38 1.05 -1.93 11.92
CA GLU A 38 0.86 -0.48 11.97
C GLU A 38 1.51 0.24 10.79
N GLN A 39 2.42 -0.44 10.07
CA GLN A 39 3.05 0.06 8.87
C GLN A 39 1.96 0.35 7.83
N ARG A 40 1.86 1.61 7.41
CA ARG A 40 0.94 1.99 6.35
C ARG A 40 1.35 1.29 5.06
N CYS A 41 0.55 0.32 4.61
CA CYS A 41 0.73 -0.36 3.32
C CYS A 41 0.40 0.53 2.10
N PHE A 42 0.30 1.85 2.28
CA PHE A 42 0.07 2.81 1.21
C PHE A 42 1.37 3.59 0.98
N PRO A 43 1.88 3.63 -0.27
CA PRO A 43 3.03 4.46 -0.57
C PRO A 43 2.67 5.93 -0.37
N ASP A 44 3.61 6.71 0.16
CA ASP A 44 3.47 8.17 0.21
C ASP A 44 3.54 8.72 -1.23
N ILE A 45 2.62 9.62 -1.56
CA ILE A 45 2.52 10.25 -2.88
C ILE A 45 2.94 11.71 -2.75
N ASP A 46 3.92 12.13 -3.56
CA ASP A 46 4.41 13.51 -3.60
C ASP A 46 4.42 14.04 -5.04
N VAL A 47 3.35 14.75 -5.37
CA VAL A 47 3.12 15.28 -6.72
C VAL A 47 3.84 16.61 -6.97
N THR A 48 4.37 17.21 -5.93
CA THR A 48 5.08 18.49 -5.93
C THR A 48 6.59 18.34 -5.81
N GLN A 49 7.08 17.11 -5.68
CA GLN A 49 8.48 16.84 -5.44
C GLN A 49 9.35 17.36 -6.59
N ASP A 50 10.39 18.11 -6.24
CA ASP A 50 11.44 18.44 -7.19
C ASP A 50 12.22 17.18 -7.55
N ARG A 51 12.35 16.90 -8.85
CA ARG A 51 12.96 15.66 -9.35
C ARG A 51 14.45 15.58 -9.03
N GLU A 52 15.16 16.71 -9.04
CA GLU A 52 16.59 16.74 -8.76
C GLU A 52 16.85 16.56 -7.27
N GLU A 53 16.07 17.23 -6.43
CA GLU A 53 16.12 17.04 -4.97
C GLU A 53 15.77 15.61 -4.57
N ALA A 54 14.71 15.04 -5.15
CA ALA A 54 14.32 13.64 -4.96
C ALA A 54 15.47 12.68 -5.26
N ARG A 55 16.06 12.85 -6.44
CA ARG A 55 17.19 12.05 -6.90
C ARG A 55 18.36 12.20 -5.95
N ALA A 56 18.70 13.42 -5.52
CA ALA A 56 19.82 13.67 -4.61
C ALA A 56 19.62 12.94 -3.28
N LEU A 57 18.41 13.00 -2.72
CA LEU A 57 18.05 12.29 -1.50
C LEU A 57 18.16 10.76 -1.68
N GLU A 58 17.60 10.23 -2.78
CA GLU A 58 17.69 8.80 -3.13
C GLU A 58 19.14 8.34 -3.22
N TRP A 59 20.00 9.13 -3.88
CA TRP A 59 21.42 8.82 -3.98
C TRP A 59 22.13 8.82 -2.63
N GLY A 60 21.82 9.78 -1.74
CA GLY A 60 22.37 9.81 -0.39
C GLY A 60 22.04 8.55 0.41
N ILE A 61 20.84 7.99 0.23
CA ILE A 61 20.46 6.70 0.85
C ILE A 61 21.26 5.55 0.26
N LEU A 62 21.40 5.48 -1.07
CA LEU A 62 22.18 4.44 -1.75
C LEU A 62 23.66 4.48 -1.35
N GLU A 63 24.23 5.67 -1.21
CA GLU A 63 25.60 5.87 -0.73
C GLU A 63 25.76 5.39 0.71
N GLY A 64 24.81 5.71 1.61
CA GLY A 64 24.81 5.17 2.96
C GLY A 64 24.77 3.63 3.00
N LYS A 65 24.05 2.99 2.06
CA LYS A 65 24.03 1.53 1.92
C LYS A 65 25.33 0.94 1.38
N LEU A 66 26.03 1.66 0.51
CA LEU A 66 27.37 1.28 0.05
C LEU A 66 28.39 1.32 1.21
N ASP A 67 28.27 2.32 2.09
CA ASP A 67 29.13 2.46 3.26
C ASP A 67 28.83 1.39 4.31
N GLU A 68 27.56 1.07 4.53
CA GLU A 68 27.14 -0.06 5.38
C GLU A 68 27.75 -1.37 4.87
N ALA A 69 27.68 -1.63 3.56
CA ALA A 69 28.31 -2.81 2.96
C ALA A 69 29.83 -2.82 3.16
N ALA A 70 30.50 -1.68 3.01
CA ALA A 70 31.94 -1.53 3.25
C ALA A 70 32.32 -1.91 4.69
N ASN A 71 31.56 -1.42 5.66
CA ASN A 71 31.76 -1.70 7.08
C ASN A 71 31.56 -3.18 7.42
N LEU A 72 30.74 -3.90 6.66
CA LEU A 72 30.51 -5.35 6.78
C LEU A 72 31.58 -6.20 6.08
N GLY A 73 32.62 -5.59 5.51
CA GLY A 73 33.75 -6.30 4.89
C GLY A 73 33.69 -6.39 3.36
N CYS A 74 32.84 -5.59 2.71
CA CYS A 74 32.86 -5.45 1.25
C CYS A 74 34.21 -4.89 0.76
N SER A 75 34.80 -5.53 -0.25
CA SER A 75 36.04 -5.06 -0.87
C SER A 75 35.83 -3.74 -1.62
N ALA A 76 36.88 -2.91 -1.70
CA ALA A 76 36.83 -1.64 -2.42
C ALA A 76 36.45 -1.81 -3.91
N GLU A 77 36.94 -2.87 -4.56
CA GLU A 77 36.61 -3.18 -5.96
C GLU A 77 35.13 -3.52 -6.13
N PHE A 78 34.56 -4.30 -5.21
CA PHE A 78 33.14 -4.66 -5.26
C PHE A 78 32.26 -3.44 -4.97
N ARG A 79 32.63 -2.62 -3.98
CA ARG A 79 31.92 -1.36 -3.68
C ARG A 79 31.90 -0.42 -4.89
N ALA A 80 33.02 -0.28 -5.59
CA ALA A 80 33.11 0.56 -6.77
C ALA A 80 32.17 0.07 -7.89
N LYS A 81 32.17 -1.24 -8.17
CA LYS A 81 31.25 -1.84 -9.15
C LYS A 81 29.78 -1.68 -8.75
N LEU A 82 29.46 -1.84 -7.47
CA LEU A 82 28.11 -1.66 -6.97
C LEU A 82 27.65 -0.20 -7.07
N ALA A 83 28.54 0.76 -6.79
CA ALA A 83 28.25 2.19 -6.94
C ALA A 83 27.98 2.56 -8.41
N GLU A 84 28.77 2.03 -9.35
CA GLU A 84 28.55 2.22 -10.79
C GLU A 84 27.17 1.72 -11.21
N LEU A 85 26.82 0.49 -10.81
CA LEU A 85 25.52 -0.11 -11.11
C LEU A 85 24.35 0.68 -10.51
N LEU A 86 24.46 1.07 -9.24
CA LEU A 86 23.41 1.86 -8.58
C LEU A 86 23.24 3.25 -9.19
N SER A 87 24.33 3.84 -9.71
CA SER A 87 24.30 5.11 -10.41
C SER A 87 23.59 4.97 -11.77
N GLU A 88 23.91 3.91 -12.52
CA GLU A 88 23.28 3.59 -13.81
C GLU A 88 21.77 3.38 -13.66
N TYR A 89 21.36 2.59 -12.66
CA TYR A 89 19.96 2.26 -12.40
C TYR A 89 19.32 3.14 -11.31
N ARG A 90 19.85 4.34 -11.07
CA ARG A 90 19.34 5.25 -10.04
C ARG A 90 17.85 5.54 -10.17
N ASP A 91 17.36 5.66 -11.40
CA ASP A 91 15.95 5.96 -11.69
C ASP A 91 14.97 4.83 -11.35
N VAL A 92 15.46 3.63 -10.97
CA VAL A 92 14.64 2.49 -10.52
C VAL A 92 14.15 2.66 -9.07
N PHE A 93 14.86 3.44 -8.26
CA PHE A 93 14.56 3.60 -6.84
C PHE A 93 13.71 4.85 -6.60
N ARG A 94 12.69 4.73 -5.73
CA ARG A 94 11.84 5.84 -5.30
C ARG A 94 11.57 5.76 -3.80
N ILE A 95 11.70 6.90 -3.12
CA ILE A 95 11.30 7.03 -1.70
C ILE A 95 9.79 7.31 -1.62
N LYS A 96 9.30 8.18 -2.51
CA LYS A 96 7.89 8.55 -2.62
C LYS A 96 7.41 8.31 -4.04
N LEU A 97 6.13 7.99 -4.20
CA LEU A 97 5.51 7.86 -5.51
C LEU A 97 5.30 9.26 -6.10
N GLY A 98 6.06 9.57 -7.16
CA GLY A 98 5.99 10.83 -7.87
C GLY A 98 5.22 10.74 -9.19
N ARG A 99 5.33 11.79 -10.00
CA ARG A 99 4.82 11.84 -11.38
C ARG A 99 5.79 11.20 -12.37
N ASP A 100 6.21 9.97 -12.09
CA ASP A 100 6.98 9.20 -13.05
C ASP A 100 6.11 8.92 -14.29
N PRO A 101 6.69 9.00 -15.51
CA PRO A 101 5.93 8.69 -16.71
C PRO A 101 5.45 7.24 -16.67
N PRO A 102 4.28 6.94 -17.25
CA PRO A 102 3.86 5.57 -17.41
C PRO A 102 4.89 4.80 -18.23
N VAL A 103 4.96 3.50 -17.99
CA VAL A 103 5.75 2.58 -18.82
C VAL A 103 5.32 2.76 -20.28
N ASP A 104 6.29 2.74 -21.21
CA ASP A 104 6.06 2.81 -22.66
C ASP A 104 5.36 1.54 -23.16
N MET A 105 4.07 1.47 -22.90
CA MET A 105 3.20 0.35 -23.23
C MET A 105 1.84 0.88 -23.67
N PRO A 106 1.20 0.24 -24.67
CA PRO A 106 -0.15 0.62 -25.06
C PRO A 106 -1.13 0.46 -23.89
N PRO A 107 -2.16 1.31 -23.79
CA PRO A 107 -3.17 1.20 -22.74
C PRO A 107 -3.83 -0.18 -22.71
N LEU A 108 -4.07 -0.70 -21.52
CA LEU A 108 -4.78 -1.96 -21.32
C LEU A 108 -6.20 -1.87 -21.91
N LYS A 109 -6.53 -2.80 -22.82
CA LYS A 109 -7.88 -2.96 -23.38
C LYS A 109 -8.58 -4.15 -22.72
N VAL A 110 -9.61 -3.86 -21.94
CA VAL A 110 -10.42 -4.89 -21.27
C VAL A 110 -11.43 -5.47 -22.28
N THR A 111 -11.41 -6.79 -22.47
CA THR A 111 -12.39 -7.51 -23.31
C THR A 111 -13.49 -8.08 -22.43
N LEU A 112 -14.72 -7.68 -22.67
CA LEU A 112 -15.89 -8.20 -21.95
C LEU A 112 -16.35 -9.53 -22.56
N LYS A 113 -16.98 -10.38 -21.74
CA LYS A 113 -17.69 -11.57 -22.26
C LYS A 113 -18.85 -11.12 -23.17
N PRO A 114 -19.25 -11.92 -24.19
CA PRO A 114 -20.28 -11.53 -25.15
C PRO A 114 -21.59 -11.04 -24.53
N ASP A 115 -22.02 -11.66 -23.42
CA ASP A 115 -23.28 -11.35 -22.75
C ASP A 115 -23.12 -10.48 -21.49
N ALA A 116 -21.98 -9.79 -21.35
CA ALA A 116 -21.73 -8.94 -20.19
C ALA A 116 -22.63 -7.69 -20.21
N VAL A 117 -23.40 -7.51 -19.15
CA VAL A 117 -24.25 -6.33 -18.96
C VAL A 117 -23.67 -5.45 -17.84
N PRO A 118 -23.59 -4.12 -18.01
CA PRO A 118 -23.17 -3.23 -16.94
C PRO A 118 -24.09 -3.34 -15.72
N VAL A 119 -23.51 -3.52 -14.53
CA VAL A 119 -24.25 -3.59 -13.26
C VAL A 119 -23.84 -2.43 -12.37
N ARG A 120 -24.83 -1.75 -11.78
CA ARG A 120 -24.60 -0.69 -10.81
C ARG A 120 -24.81 -1.20 -9.39
N CYS A 121 -23.73 -1.25 -8.63
CA CYS A 121 -23.77 -1.58 -7.21
C CYS A 121 -24.07 -0.35 -6.35
N LYS A 122 -24.85 -0.53 -5.28
CA LYS A 122 -25.07 0.53 -4.27
C LYS A 122 -23.79 0.78 -3.48
N ALA A 123 -23.48 2.04 -3.22
CA ALA A 123 -22.34 2.41 -2.38
C ALA A 123 -22.48 1.84 -0.95
N ARG A 124 -21.37 1.31 -0.42
CA ARG A 124 -21.33 0.80 0.97
C ARG A 124 -21.30 1.94 1.98
N ARG A 125 -21.90 1.72 3.14
CA ARG A 125 -21.84 2.65 4.28
C ARG A 125 -20.57 2.35 5.08
N TYR A 126 -19.75 3.37 5.28
CA TYR A 126 -18.52 3.30 6.07
C TYR A 126 -18.64 4.23 7.28
N ALA A 127 -17.92 3.90 8.35
CA ALA A 127 -17.76 4.76 9.52
C ALA A 127 -17.13 6.11 9.13
N PRO A 128 -17.37 7.20 9.89
CA PRO A 128 -16.87 8.53 9.55
C PRO A 128 -15.36 8.60 9.32
N GLU A 129 -14.58 7.90 10.15
CA GLU A 129 -13.11 7.87 10.07
C GLU A 129 -12.64 7.23 8.75
N HIS A 130 -13.19 6.07 8.39
CA HIS A 130 -12.88 5.40 7.14
C HIS A 130 -13.25 6.27 5.93
N ARG A 131 -14.38 6.99 5.99
CA ARG A 131 -14.76 7.92 4.93
C ARG A 131 -13.80 9.09 4.81
N ALA A 132 -13.32 9.63 5.93
CA ALA A 132 -12.34 10.72 5.93
C ALA A 132 -11.03 10.26 5.29
N PHE A 133 -10.54 9.06 5.66
CA PHE A 133 -9.37 8.44 5.03
C PHE A 133 -9.56 8.26 3.53
N MET A 134 -10.64 7.58 3.11
CA MET A 134 -10.92 7.33 1.68
C MET A 134 -11.00 8.64 0.89
N LYS A 135 -11.63 9.68 1.45
CA LYS A 135 -11.73 10.98 0.80
C LYS A 135 -10.34 11.62 0.61
N LYS A 136 -9.50 11.61 1.65
CA LYS A 136 -8.14 12.14 1.58
C LYS A 136 -7.31 11.39 0.55
N HIS A 137 -7.30 10.05 0.64
CA HIS A 137 -6.48 9.22 -0.23
C HIS A 137 -6.91 9.30 -1.71
N VAL A 138 -8.23 9.29 -2.00
CA VAL A 138 -8.71 9.47 -3.37
C VAL A 138 -8.34 10.86 -3.93
N GLN A 139 -8.30 11.89 -3.07
CA GLN A 139 -7.85 13.21 -3.50
C GLN A 139 -6.36 13.20 -3.88
N GLU A 140 -5.49 12.56 -3.08
CA GLU A 140 -4.07 12.37 -3.39
C GLU A 140 -3.89 11.67 -4.75
N LEU A 141 -4.68 10.63 -5.04
CA LEU A 141 -4.64 9.92 -6.33
C LEU A 141 -5.11 10.79 -7.51
N ILE A 142 -6.10 11.66 -7.30
CA ILE A 142 -6.57 12.61 -8.33
C ILE A 142 -5.50 13.67 -8.60
N ASP A 143 -4.89 14.22 -7.56
CA ASP A 143 -3.84 15.25 -7.68
C ASP A 143 -2.58 14.67 -8.36
N ALA A 144 -2.36 13.36 -8.20
CA ALA A 144 -1.33 12.58 -8.91
C ALA A 144 -1.69 12.20 -10.35
N GLY A 145 -2.92 12.42 -10.79
CA GLY A 145 -3.38 12.06 -12.14
C GLY A 145 -3.61 10.55 -12.33
N LEU A 146 -3.61 9.77 -11.25
CA LEU A 146 -3.85 8.33 -11.28
C LEU A 146 -5.34 7.99 -11.35
N CYS A 147 -6.21 8.92 -10.97
CA CYS A 147 -7.66 8.78 -11.00
C CYS A 147 -8.31 10.04 -11.59
N TYR A 148 -9.48 9.87 -12.22
CA TYR A 148 -10.29 10.98 -12.69
C TYR A 148 -11.78 10.72 -12.47
N ARG A 149 -12.58 11.79 -12.42
CA ARG A 149 -14.03 11.69 -12.31
C ARG A 149 -14.64 11.37 -13.67
N ASN A 150 -15.27 10.20 -13.80
CA ASN A 150 -15.96 9.81 -15.02
C ASN A 150 -17.40 10.39 -15.06
N PRO A 151 -17.73 11.34 -15.96
CA PRO A 151 -19.07 11.93 -16.06
C PRO A 151 -20.11 10.98 -16.67
N HIS A 152 -19.69 9.90 -17.32
CA HIS A 152 -20.55 8.91 -17.96
C HIS A 152 -20.96 7.77 -17.02
N SER A 153 -20.43 7.75 -15.80
CA SER A 153 -20.87 6.85 -14.73
C SER A 153 -22.20 7.35 -14.14
N LYS A 154 -23.29 7.28 -14.91
CA LYS A 154 -24.64 7.68 -14.46
C LYS A 154 -25.35 6.63 -13.66
#